data_AF-A0A2J8XXE3-F1
#
_entry.id   AF-A0A2J8XXE3-F1
#
_cell.length_a   1.000
_cell.length_b   1.000
_cell.length_c   1.000
_cell.angle_alpha   90.00
_cell.angle_beta   90.00
_cell.angle_gamma   90.00
#
_symmetry.space_group_name_H-M   'P 1'
#
loop_
_entity.id
_entity.type
_entity.pdbx_description
1 polymer ?
#
loop_
_entity_poly.entity_id
_entity_poly.type
_entity_poly.pdbx_seq_one_letter_code
_entity_poly.pdbx_strand_id
1 'polypeptide(L)'
;MKQLKRKRKSNFSVQETQTLLKEITKRKEVIFSKQLNTTINVMKRMAWEEIAQCVNAVGEGEQRTGTEVKRRYLDWRALMKRKRMKANIKLVGSGFPLPSSDLDDSLTEEI
;
A
#
# COMPACT_ATOMS: atom_id res chain seq x y z
N MET A 1 28.80 -26.14 -3.85
CA MET A 1 27.42 -25.62 -4.04
C MET A 1 27.51 -24.12 -4.28
N LYS A 2 27.18 -23.64 -5.48
CA LYS A 2 27.22 -22.19 -5.79
C LYS A 2 26.05 -21.52 -5.08
N GLN A 3 26.34 -20.76 -4.04
CA GLN A 3 25.36 -19.90 -3.38
C GLN A 3 24.93 -18.83 -4.38
N LEU A 4 23.71 -18.95 -4.94
CA LEU A 4 23.10 -17.85 -5.68
C LEU A 4 22.89 -16.71 -4.68
N LYS A 5 23.81 -15.73 -4.70
CA LYS A 5 23.62 -14.46 -3.98
C LYS A 5 22.30 -13.88 -4.47
N ARG A 6 21.23 -14.01 -3.68
CA ARG A 6 19.95 -13.35 -3.94
C ARG A 6 20.24 -11.85 -3.99
N LYS A 7 20.34 -11.31 -5.21
CA LYS A 7 20.48 -9.88 -5.43
C LYS A 7 19.21 -9.25 -4.87
N ARG A 8 19.34 -8.33 -3.92
CA ARG A 8 18.18 -7.57 -3.42
C ARG A 8 17.53 -6.91 -4.63
N LYS A 9 16.22 -7.05 -4.76
CA LYS A 9 15.45 -6.22 -5.69
C LYS A 9 15.71 -4.75 -5.36
N SER A 10 15.84 -3.93 -6.39
CA SER A 10 15.87 -2.49 -6.27
C SER A 10 14.66 -1.99 -5.48
N ASN A 11 14.86 -0.91 -4.74
CA ASN A 11 13.75 -0.24 -4.05
C ASN A 11 12.73 0.25 -5.08
N PHE A 12 11.48 0.39 -4.65
CA PHE A 12 10.46 1.02 -5.50
C PHE A 12 10.89 2.47 -5.80
N SER A 13 11.02 2.79 -7.08
CA SER A 13 11.20 4.15 -7.57
C SER A 13 10.00 5.02 -7.20
N VAL A 14 10.19 6.33 -7.23
CA VAL A 14 9.11 7.29 -6.99
C VAL A 14 8.01 7.13 -8.04
N GLN A 15 8.38 6.92 -9.31
CA GLN A 15 7.43 6.69 -10.40
C GLN A 15 6.63 5.39 -10.22
N GLU A 16 7.30 4.31 -9.81
CA GLU A 16 6.65 3.03 -9.49
C GLU A 16 5.67 3.18 -8.32
N THR A 17 6.08 3.90 -7.26
CA THR A 17 5.23 4.15 -6.09
C THR A 17 4.03 5.04 -6.44
N GLN A 18 4.22 6.04 -7.29
CA GLN A 18 3.12 6.91 -7.75
C GLN A 18 2.12 6.14 -8.63
N THR A 19 2.62 5.29 -9.53
CA THR A 19 1.79 4.42 -10.37
C THR A 19 1.03 3.41 -9.53
N LEU A 20 1.70 2.76 -8.58
CA LEU A 20 1.10 1.88 -7.57
C LEU A 20 -0.09 2.57 -6.88
N LEU A 21 0.11 3.77 -6.35
CA LEU A 21 -0.92 4.51 -5.63
C LEU A 21 -2.10 4.87 -6.54
N LYS A 22 -1.82 5.37 -7.74
CA LYS A 22 -2.84 5.76 -8.72
C LYS A 22 -3.74 4.58 -9.11
N GLU A 23 -3.14 3.42 -9.40
CA GLU A 23 -3.89 2.23 -9.80
C GLU A 23 -4.67 1.60 -8.64
N ILE A 24 -4.14 1.69 -7.40
CA ILE A 24 -4.87 1.27 -6.19
C ILE A 24 -6.08 2.18 -5.94
N THR A 25 -5.93 3.50 -6.07
CA THR A 25 -7.05 4.44 -5.92
C THR A 25 -8.14 4.14 -6.95
N LYS A 26 -7.75 3.91 -8.21
CA LYS A 26 -8.67 3.59 -9.30
C LYS A 26 -9.48 2.31 -9.05
N ARG A 27 -8.87 1.31 -8.39
CA ARG A 27 -9.49 0.00 -8.09
C ARG A 27 -9.79 -0.19 -6.59
N LYS A 28 -9.91 0.91 -5.83
CA LYS A 28 -10.05 0.87 -4.36
C LYS A 28 -11.29 0.09 -3.93
N GLU A 29 -12.38 0.24 -4.68
CA GLU A 29 -13.65 -0.43 -4.39
C GLU A 29 -13.53 -1.95 -4.46
N VAL A 30 -12.76 -2.47 -5.41
CA VAL A 30 -12.53 -3.92 -5.56
C VAL A 30 -11.54 -4.42 -4.51
N ILE A 31 -10.43 -3.71 -4.33
CA ILE A 31 -9.35 -4.10 -3.41
C ILE A 31 -9.81 -4.09 -1.95
N PHE A 32 -10.57 -3.07 -1.56
CA PHE A 32 -11.10 -2.88 -0.21
C PHE A 32 -12.58 -3.28 -0.09
N SER A 33 -13.13 -3.97 -1.09
CA SER A 33 -14.50 -4.46 -1.03
C SER A 33 -14.73 -5.25 0.27
N LYS A 34 -15.81 -4.92 0.99
CA LYS A 34 -16.22 -5.64 2.20
C LYS A 34 -16.74 -7.06 1.89
N GLN A 35 -16.97 -7.37 0.62
CA GLN A 35 -17.48 -8.67 0.19
C GLN A 35 -16.40 -9.76 0.28
N LEU A 36 -16.84 -10.94 0.73
CA LEU A 36 -16.01 -12.13 0.98
C LEU A 36 -16.40 -13.31 0.09
N ASN A 37 -16.82 -13.03 -1.14
CA ASN A 37 -17.19 -14.06 -2.11
C ASN A 37 -15.93 -14.59 -2.81
N THR A 38 -15.93 -15.87 -3.19
CA THR A 38 -14.80 -16.48 -3.94
C THR A 38 -14.46 -15.68 -5.20
N THR A 39 -15.48 -15.24 -5.95
CA THR A 39 -15.34 -14.36 -7.11
C THR A 39 -14.63 -13.05 -6.77
N ILE A 40 -15.04 -12.40 -5.67
CA ILE A 40 -14.41 -11.15 -5.20
C ILE A 40 -12.97 -11.39 -4.76
N ASN A 41 -12.66 -12.55 -4.18
CA ASN A 41 -11.29 -12.88 -3.79
C ASN A 41 -10.38 -13.06 -5.03
N VAL A 42 -10.91 -13.68 -6.08
CA VAL A 42 -10.23 -13.75 -7.38
C VAL A 42 -10.05 -12.36 -7.99
N MET A 43 -11.09 -11.52 -7.97
CA MET A 43 -11.01 -10.13 -8.47
C MET A 43 -9.99 -9.30 -7.69
N LYS A 44 -9.92 -9.43 -6.36
CA LYS A 44 -8.90 -8.78 -5.53
C LYS A 44 -7.51 -9.22 -5.95
N ARG A 45 -7.29 -10.53 -6.13
CA ARG A 45 -6.00 -11.07 -6.58
C ARG A 45 -5.64 -10.53 -7.97
N MET A 46 -6.58 -10.53 -8.91
CA MET A 46 -6.38 -10.00 -10.26
C MET A 46 -6.08 -8.50 -10.23
N ALA A 47 -6.78 -7.71 -9.43
CA ALA A 47 -6.52 -6.27 -9.28
C ALA A 47 -5.09 -6.02 -8.79
N TRP A 48 -4.61 -6.78 -7.79
CA TRP A 48 -3.22 -6.67 -7.33
C TRP A 48 -2.20 -7.08 -8.40
N GLU A 49 -2.52 -8.09 -9.21
CA GLU A 49 -1.67 -8.54 -10.32
C GLU A 49 -1.63 -7.52 -11.47
N GLU A 50 -2.77 -6.93 -11.83
CA GLU A 50 -2.84 -5.84 -12.81
C GLU A 50 -2.02 -4.63 -12.35
N ILE A 51 -2.16 -4.23 -11.08
CA ILE A 51 -1.34 -3.14 -10.53
C ILE A 51 0.14 -3.49 -10.64
N ALA A 52 0.51 -4.73 -10.36
CA ALA A 52 1.89 -5.18 -10.52
C ALA A 52 2.36 -5.10 -11.97
N GLN A 53 1.53 -5.46 -12.94
CA GLN A 53 1.85 -5.30 -14.35
C GLN A 53 2.04 -3.82 -14.72
N CYS A 54 1.17 -2.92 -14.25
CA CYS A 54 1.32 -1.47 -14.48
C CYS A 54 2.61 -0.92 -13.86
N VAL A 55 2.94 -1.34 -12.63
CA VAL A 55 4.18 -0.95 -11.96
C VAL A 55 5.40 -1.52 -12.70
N ASN A 56 5.33 -2.77 -13.17
CA ASN A 56 6.41 -3.40 -13.91
C ASN A 56 6.61 -2.76 -15.29
N ALA A 57 5.55 -2.23 -15.91
CA ALA A 57 5.63 -1.52 -17.18
C ALA A 57 6.35 -0.17 -17.06
N VAL A 58 6.26 0.50 -15.91
CA VAL A 58 7.00 1.75 -15.63
C VAL A 58 8.36 1.51 -14.97
N GLY A 59 8.60 0.30 -14.46
CA GLY A 59 9.85 -0.07 -13.79
C GLY A 59 10.93 -0.48 -14.79
N GLU A 60 12.17 -0.06 -14.54
CA GLU A 60 13.32 -0.45 -15.35
C GLU A 60 13.79 -1.88 -15.02
N GLY A 61 13.03 -2.87 -15.49
CA GLY A 61 13.50 -4.25 -15.65
C GLY A 61 13.31 -5.19 -14.47
N GLU A 62 12.63 -4.78 -13.39
CA GLU A 62 12.38 -5.66 -12.24
C GLU A 62 10.90 -6.03 -12.11
N GLN A 63 10.60 -7.31 -12.36
CA GLN A 63 9.24 -7.83 -12.23
C GLN A 63 8.87 -7.98 -10.75
N ARG A 64 7.88 -7.22 -10.30
CA ARG A 64 7.23 -7.36 -9.01
C ARG A 64 5.90 -8.08 -9.17
N THR A 65 5.55 -8.90 -8.18
CA THR A 65 4.26 -9.62 -8.17
C THR A 65 3.19 -8.82 -7.42
N GLY A 66 1.92 -9.18 -7.62
CA GLY A 66 0.82 -8.55 -6.88
C GLY A 66 0.97 -8.61 -5.35
N THR A 67 1.65 -9.64 -4.83
CA THR A 67 1.92 -9.77 -3.39
C THR A 67 2.96 -8.77 -2.88
N GLU A 68 4.02 -8.51 -3.64
CA GLU A 68 5.05 -7.51 -3.31
C GLU A 68 4.47 -6.09 -3.34
N VAL A 69 3.66 -5.81 -4.36
CA VAL A 69 2.92 -4.56 -4.56
C VAL A 69 1.95 -4.31 -3.42
N LYS A 70 1.16 -5.32 -3.02
CA LYS A 70 0.29 -5.26 -1.85
C LYS A 70 1.07 -4.96 -0.58
N ARG A 71 2.18 -5.65 -0.36
CA ARG A 71 3.04 -5.43 0.82
C ARG A 71 3.60 -4.01 0.84
N ARG A 72 4.12 -3.54 -0.30
CA ARG A 72 4.65 -2.17 -0.44
C ARG A 72 3.61 -1.12 -0.10
N TYR A 73 2.37 -1.29 -0.56
CA TYR A 73 1.28 -0.38 -0.23
C TYR A 73 0.94 -0.40 1.26
N LEU A 74 0.86 -1.57 1.89
CA LEU A 74 0.60 -1.68 3.33
C LEU A 74 1.70 -1.02 4.15
N ASP A 75 2.97 -1.23 3.78
CA ASP A 75 4.12 -0.59 4.41
C ASP A 75 4.07 0.94 4.24
N TRP A 76 3.71 1.42 3.03
CA TRP A 76 3.52 2.85 2.76
C TRP A 76 2.38 3.44 3.60
N ARG A 77 1.23 2.75 3.70
CA ARG A 77 0.09 3.17 4.52
C ARG A 77 0.47 3.22 6.00
N ALA A 78 1.19 2.21 6.50
CA ALA A 78 1.67 2.17 7.87
C ALA A 78 2.69 3.29 8.15
N LEU A 79 3.59 3.57 7.20
CA LEU A 79 4.53 4.68 7.26
C LEU A 79 3.82 6.04 7.32
N MET A 80 2.81 6.25 6.46
CA MET A 80 2.02 7.48 6.44
C MET A 80 1.20 7.65 7.72
N LYS A 81 0.56 6.58 8.23
CA LYS A 81 -0.13 6.60 9.52
C LYS A 81 0.82 6.98 10.64
N ARG A 82 2.01 6.37 10.69
CA ARG A 82 3.05 6.70 11.70
C ARG A 82 3.53 8.14 11.57
N LYS A 83 3.71 8.66 10.34
CA LYS A 83 4.10 10.06 10.10
C LYS A 83 3.02 11.02 10.59
N ARG A 84 1.73 10.73 10.35
CA ARG A 84 0.58 11.49 10.87
C ARG A 84 0.53 11.47 12.40
N MET A 85 0.69 10.30 13.03
CA MET A 85 0.73 10.18 14.49
C MET A 85 1.88 10.99 15.11
N LYS A 86 3.08 10.94 14.51
CA LYS A 86 4.23 11.73 14.98
C LYS A 86 4.03 13.23 14.77
N ALA A 87 3.35 13.65 13.72
CA ALA A 87 2.98 15.06 13.52
C ALA A 87 1.96 15.53 14.57
N ASN A 88 0.97 14.68 14.90
CA ASN A 88 -0.02 14.97 15.94
C ASN A 88 0.60 15.05 17.34
N ILE A 89 1.59 14.20 17.64
CA ILE A 89 2.32 14.22 18.92
C ILE A 89 3.17 15.50 19.09
N LYS A 90 3.67 16.10 18.00
CA LYS A 90 4.44 17.35 18.08
C LYS A 90 3.58 18.58 18.38
N LEU A 91 2.26 18.49 18.26
CA LEU A 91 1.34 19.59 18.59
C LEU A 91 0.81 19.52 20.03
N VAL A 92 0.93 18.38 20.71
CA VAL A 92 0.46 18.19 22.10
C VAL A 92 1.61 18.26 23.10
N GLY A 93 2.25 19.42 23.17
CA GLY A 93 3.08 19.79 24.31
C GLY A 93 2.21 20.06 25.54
N SER A 94 1.65 19.02 26.15
CA SER A 94 1.17 18.95 27.56
C SER A 94 0.27 17.74 27.80
N GLY A 95 0.87 16.65 28.29
CA GLY A 95 0.37 15.99 29.51
C GLY A 95 -0.98 15.26 29.57
N PHE A 96 -1.62 14.81 28.48
CA PHE A 96 -2.78 13.89 28.60
C PHE A 96 -2.87 12.89 27.43
N PRO A 97 -2.74 11.56 27.67
CA PRO A 97 -3.11 10.57 26.67
C PRO A 97 -4.63 10.40 26.66
N LEU A 98 -5.31 11.02 25.70
CA LEU A 98 -6.71 10.69 25.43
C LEU A 98 -6.80 9.28 24.80
N PRO A 99 -7.76 8.44 25.22
CA PRO A 99 -7.99 7.13 24.63
C PRO A 99 -8.35 7.31 23.15
N SER A 100 -7.60 6.60 22.29
CA SER A 100 -7.76 6.63 20.84
C SER A 100 -8.92 5.72 20.42
N SER A 101 -10.14 6.07 20.84
CA SER A 101 -11.38 5.49 20.35
C SER A 101 -12.16 6.60 19.66
N ASP A 102 -12.59 6.33 18.43
CA ASP A 102 -13.53 7.16 17.65
C ASP A 102 -12.95 8.34 16.86
N LEU A 103 -11.79 8.15 16.21
CA LEU A 103 -11.40 8.97 15.04
C LEU A 103 -11.28 8.10 13.79
N ASP A 104 -12.45 7.89 13.19
CA ASP A 104 -12.65 8.13 11.76
C ASP A 104 -11.97 7.16 10.78
N ASP A 105 -12.61 6.01 10.61
CA ASP A 105 -12.64 5.24 9.36
C ASP A 105 -13.53 5.97 8.32
N SER A 106 -13.36 7.29 8.15
CA SER A 106 -14.05 8.11 7.13
C SER A 106 -13.06 8.85 6.21
N LEU A 107 -11.92 8.22 5.91
CA LEU A 107 -11.00 8.70 4.87
C LEU A 107 -10.83 7.69 3.73
N THR A 108 -11.91 6.99 3.38
CA THR A 108 -12.05 6.33 2.07
C THR A 108 -12.60 7.26 0.98
N GLU A 109 -12.96 8.50 1.33
CA GLU A 109 -13.68 9.48 0.49
C GLU A 109 -12.84 10.69 0.03
N GLU A 110 -11.51 10.64 0.03
CA GLU A 110 -10.72 11.73 -0.57
C GLU A 110 -9.40 11.24 -1.19
N ILE A 111 -9.52 10.60 -2.36
CA ILE A 111 -8.54 10.66 -3.47
C ILE A 111 -9.34 10.58 -4.77
#